data_AF-A0A8B7CVI2-F1
#
_entry.id   AF-A0A8B7CVI2-F1
#
_cell.length_a   1.000
_cell.length_b   1.000
_cell.length_c   1.000
_cell.angle_alpha   90.00
_cell.angle_beta   90.00
_cell.angle_gamma   90.00
#
_symmetry.space_group_name_H-M   'P 1'
#
loop_
_entity.id
_entity.type
_entity.pdbx_description
1 polymer ?
#
loop_
_entity_poly.entity_id
_entity_poly.type
_entity_poly.pdbx_seq_one_letter_code
_entity_poly.pdbx_strand_id
1 'polypeptide(L)'
;MDSEVQRKLSELEEKSYGVFLDFMTRIAKFDELVEVGKQFLIGFHREVEMFRRPQLHKTSEMVDDIIKANCTNRMKSYVEAGCKHPNQNMQNIIKFKVLLDELERLKEDAIGLARMTNQSASLFLDKYSCESMGDQVTSFEEEIEPVHLQEKSMSYVTMMAIIYGMLNLDYAMQENIIQSINLSTSSPQLESYCLMWDLRPYINDNVMRLAWKYIP
;
A
#
# COMPACT_ATOMS: atom_id res chain seq x y z
N MET A 1 22.47 45.54 5.97
CA MET A 1 21.74 44.50 6.72
C MET A 1 20.94 43.61 5.77
N ASP A 2 20.33 44.15 4.72
CA ASP A 2 19.46 43.40 3.80
C ASP A 2 20.16 42.31 2.96
N SER A 3 21.42 42.50 2.57
CA SER A 3 22.19 41.50 1.78
C SER A 3 22.48 40.20 2.55
N GLU A 4 22.60 40.26 3.87
CA GLU A 4 22.92 39.10 4.70
C GLU A 4 21.65 38.29 5.02
N VAL A 5 20.50 38.95 5.14
CA VAL A 5 19.19 38.31 5.29
C VAL A 5 18.82 37.59 4.00
N GLN A 6 18.99 38.24 2.84
CA GLN A 6 18.69 37.62 1.54
C GLN A 6 19.55 36.38 1.28
N ARG A 7 20.85 36.43 1.59
CA ARG A 7 21.76 35.29 1.46
C ARG A 7 21.33 34.10 2.32
N LYS A 8 20.96 34.35 3.58
CA LYS A 8 20.47 33.30 4.49
C LYS A 8 19.14 32.68 4.06
N LEU A 9 18.25 33.48 3.46
CA LEU A 9 16.99 32.98 2.91
C LEU A 9 17.23 32.06 1.70
N SER A 10 18.12 32.45 0.79
CA SER A 10 18.51 31.60 -0.35
C SER A 10 19.20 30.31 0.08
N GLU A 11 20.12 30.37 1.05
CA GLU A 11 20.76 29.16 1.61
C GLU A 11 19.76 28.22 2.30
N LEU A 12 18.72 28.77 2.93
CA LEU A 12 17.66 27.97 3.55
C LEU A 12 16.76 27.33 2.48
N GLU A 13 16.42 28.06 1.44
CA GLU A 13 15.61 27.58 0.31
C GLU A 13 16.33 26.45 -0.45
N GLU A 14 17.63 26.59 -0.74
CA GLU A 14 18.44 25.52 -1.35
C GLU A 14 18.48 24.26 -0.48
N LYS A 15 18.62 24.42 0.85
CA LYS A 15 18.59 23.29 1.79
C LYS A 15 17.23 22.61 1.82
N SER A 16 16.14 23.38 1.89
CA SER A 16 14.78 22.84 1.87
C SER A 16 14.49 22.11 0.55
N TYR A 17 14.98 22.64 -0.57
CA TYR A 17 14.86 21.98 -1.87
C TYR A 17 15.68 20.68 -1.93
N GLY A 18 16.91 20.67 -1.42
CA GLY A 18 17.73 19.45 -1.35
C GLY A 18 17.04 18.33 -0.57
N VAL A 19 16.46 18.65 0.60
CA VAL A 19 15.71 17.65 1.37
C VAL A 19 14.44 17.19 0.65
N PHE A 20 13.75 18.10 -0.04
CA PHE A 20 12.59 17.76 -0.86
C PHE A 20 12.96 16.81 -2.00
N LEU A 21 14.07 17.04 -2.69
CA LEU A 21 14.57 16.18 -3.75
C LEU A 21 14.91 14.77 -3.24
N ASP A 22 15.61 14.68 -2.11
CA ASP A 22 15.91 13.40 -1.46
C ASP A 22 14.63 12.66 -1.05
N PHE A 23 13.64 13.39 -0.53
CA PHE A 23 12.34 12.83 -0.19
C PHE A 23 11.62 12.27 -1.41
N MET A 24 11.51 13.05 -2.50
CA MET A 24 10.86 12.60 -3.74
C MET A 24 11.60 11.41 -4.36
N THR A 25 12.92 11.33 -4.22
CA THR A 25 13.69 10.14 -4.63
C THR A 25 13.28 8.88 -3.86
N ARG A 26 12.96 9.00 -2.57
CA ARG A 26 12.42 7.88 -1.78
C ARG A 26 11.00 7.52 -2.19
N ILE A 27 10.18 8.52 -2.56
CA ILE A 27 8.83 8.29 -3.06
C ILE A 27 8.86 7.53 -4.39
N ALA A 28 9.76 7.88 -5.30
CA ALA A 28 9.95 7.12 -6.54
C ALA A 28 10.26 5.63 -6.27
N LYS A 29 11.20 5.35 -5.36
CA LYS A 29 11.54 3.97 -4.98
C LYS A 29 10.36 3.24 -4.32
N PHE A 30 9.57 3.95 -3.51
CA PHE A 30 8.37 3.39 -2.90
C PHE A 30 7.38 2.99 -3.99
N ASP A 31 7.10 3.87 -4.95
CA ASP A 31 6.19 3.59 -6.06
C ASP A 31 6.67 2.41 -6.94
N GLU A 32 7.97 2.31 -7.18
CA GLU A 32 8.57 1.15 -7.87
C GLU A 32 8.28 -0.17 -7.13
N LEU A 33 8.46 -0.19 -5.80
CA LEU A 33 8.17 -1.37 -4.98
C LEU A 33 6.68 -1.68 -4.89
N VAL A 34 5.81 -0.68 -4.87
CA VAL A 34 4.35 -0.87 -4.91
C VAL A 34 3.95 -1.59 -6.20
N GLU A 35 4.53 -1.21 -7.34
CA GLU A 35 4.30 -1.89 -8.62
C GLU A 35 4.83 -3.33 -8.61
N VAL A 36 6.00 -3.58 -8.01
CA VAL A 36 6.51 -4.95 -7.82
C VAL A 36 5.53 -5.76 -6.96
N GLY A 37 5.00 -5.17 -5.88
CA GLY A 37 4.01 -5.80 -5.00
C GLY A 37 2.72 -6.17 -5.73
N LYS A 38 2.24 -5.28 -6.60
CA LYS A 38 1.08 -5.52 -7.47
C LYS A 38 1.32 -6.70 -8.41
N GLN A 39 2.49 -6.77 -9.06
CA GLN A 39 2.82 -7.90 -9.93
C GLN A 39 2.88 -9.22 -9.16
N PHE A 40 3.43 -9.22 -7.94
CA PHE A 40 3.40 -10.40 -7.08
C PHE A 40 1.96 -10.78 -6.70
N LEU A 41 1.09 -9.81 -6.39
CA LEU A 41 -0.29 -10.06 -5.98
C LEU A 41 -1.12 -10.67 -7.11
N ILE A 42 -0.98 -10.13 -8.31
CA ILE A 42 -1.61 -10.68 -9.52
C ILE A 42 -1.07 -12.08 -9.82
N GLY A 43 0.26 -12.28 -9.71
CA GLY A 43 0.89 -13.58 -9.89
C GLY A 43 0.39 -14.61 -8.89
N PHE A 44 0.33 -14.23 -7.61
CA PHE A 44 -0.21 -15.07 -6.54
C PHE A 44 -1.68 -15.43 -6.79
N HIS A 45 -2.52 -14.45 -7.15
CA HIS A 45 -3.92 -14.70 -7.48
C HIS A 45 -4.03 -15.70 -8.64
N ARG A 46 -3.30 -15.49 -9.73
CA ARG A 46 -3.28 -16.41 -10.88
C ARG A 46 -2.83 -17.81 -10.50
N GLU A 47 -1.76 -17.95 -9.73
CA GLU A 47 -1.27 -19.24 -9.27
C GLU A 47 -2.31 -19.95 -8.40
N VAL A 48 -2.89 -19.23 -7.43
CA VAL A 48 -3.97 -19.77 -6.59
C VAL A 48 -5.16 -20.22 -7.44
N GLU A 49 -5.58 -19.45 -8.44
CA GLU A 49 -6.66 -19.87 -9.35
C GLU A 49 -6.29 -21.07 -10.22
N MET A 50 -5.05 -21.17 -10.71
CA MET A 50 -4.59 -22.32 -11.49
C MET A 50 -4.68 -23.63 -10.69
N PHE A 51 -4.41 -23.55 -9.39
CA PHE A 51 -4.54 -24.70 -8.52
C PHE A 51 -5.96 -24.87 -8.01
N ARG A 52 -6.74 -23.80 -7.85
CA ARG A 52 -8.12 -23.90 -7.34
C ARG A 52 -8.96 -24.75 -8.31
N ARG A 53 -9.15 -26.02 -7.94
CA ARG A 53 -10.05 -26.90 -8.70
C ARG A 53 -11.46 -26.34 -8.60
N PRO A 54 -12.23 -26.38 -9.71
CA PRO A 54 -13.68 -26.26 -9.62
C PRO A 54 -14.18 -27.25 -8.57
N GLN A 55 -15.10 -26.82 -7.72
CA GLN A 55 -15.78 -27.75 -6.83
C GLN A 55 -16.38 -28.87 -7.70
N LEU A 56 -16.20 -30.12 -7.28
CA LEU A 56 -16.88 -31.23 -7.95
C LEU A 56 -18.38 -31.02 -7.77
N HIS A 57 -19.03 -30.53 -8.82
CA HIS A 57 -20.46 -30.31 -8.81
C HIS A 57 -21.16 -31.66 -8.66
N LYS A 58 -21.78 -31.88 -7.50
CA LYS A 58 -22.63 -33.04 -7.21
C LYS A 58 -24.02 -32.96 -7.87
N THR A 59 -24.14 -32.17 -8.92
CA THR A 59 -25.41 -31.97 -9.63
C THR A 59 -25.83 -33.21 -10.42
N SER A 60 -24.89 -34.13 -10.70
CA SER A 60 -25.15 -35.45 -11.27
C SER A 60 -25.28 -36.48 -10.16
N GLU A 61 -26.40 -37.21 -10.13
CA GLU A 61 -26.60 -38.37 -9.24
C GLU A 61 -25.46 -39.37 -9.35
N MET A 62 -24.99 -39.66 -10.57
CA MET A 62 -23.90 -40.59 -10.82
C MET A 62 -22.57 -40.13 -10.17
N VAL A 63 -22.27 -38.83 -10.21
CA VAL A 63 -21.06 -38.28 -9.58
C VAL A 63 -21.16 -38.34 -8.06
N ASP A 64 -22.33 -38.02 -7.51
CA ASP A 64 -22.56 -38.09 -6.06
C ASP A 64 -22.52 -39.54 -5.55
N ASP A 65 -23.07 -40.49 -6.30
CA ASP A 65 -23.03 -41.92 -5.97
C ASP A 65 -21.60 -42.48 -6.03
N ILE A 66 -20.78 -42.08 -7.01
CA ILE A 66 -19.37 -42.48 -7.07
C ILE A 66 -18.60 -41.94 -5.86
N ILE A 67 -18.83 -40.67 -5.47
CA ILE A 67 -18.19 -40.07 -4.29
C ILE A 67 -18.63 -40.80 -3.02
N LYS A 68 -19.94 -41.07 -2.86
CA LYS A 68 -20.50 -41.80 -1.72
C LYS A 68 -20.00 -43.23 -1.63
N ALA A 69 -19.88 -43.94 -2.75
CA ALA A 69 -19.36 -45.31 -2.79
C ALA A 69 -17.88 -45.40 -2.41
N ASN A 70 -17.11 -44.33 -2.61
CA ASN A 70 -15.67 -44.28 -2.37
C ASN A 70 -15.28 -43.38 -1.17
N CYS A 71 -16.21 -43.15 -0.24
CA CYS A 71 -16.17 -42.18 0.88
C CYS A 71 -15.11 -42.45 1.98
N THR A 72 -13.87 -42.76 1.60
CA THR A 72 -12.75 -42.80 2.54
C THR A 72 -12.44 -41.39 3.06
N ASN A 73 -11.86 -41.29 4.27
CA ASN A 73 -11.41 -40.01 4.81
C ASN A 73 -10.43 -39.29 3.86
N ARG A 74 -9.62 -40.07 3.12
CA ARG A 74 -8.71 -39.59 2.08
C ARG A 74 -9.46 -39.00 0.88
N MET A 75 -10.53 -39.65 0.41
CA MET A 75 -11.36 -39.16 -0.71
C MET A 75 -12.12 -37.89 -0.32
N LYS A 76 -12.68 -37.83 0.89
CA LYS A 76 -13.32 -36.61 1.41
C LYS A 76 -12.32 -35.46 1.48
N SER A 77 -11.16 -35.69 2.06
CA SER A 77 -10.08 -34.69 2.13
C SER A 77 -9.64 -34.23 0.72
N TYR A 78 -9.57 -35.14 -0.25
CA TYR A 78 -9.22 -34.81 -1.64
C TYR A 78 -10.29 -33.98 -2.35
N VAL A 79 -11.56 -34.29 -2.13
CA VAL A 79 -12.71 -33.55 -2.68
C VAL A 79 -12.82 -32.15 -2.04
N GLU A 80 -12.56 -32.05 -0.73
CA GLU A 80 -12.64 -30.80 0.04
C GLU A 80 -11.41 -29.89 -0.17
N ALA A 81 -10.21 -30.46 -0.34
CA ALA A 81 -8.98 -29.68 -0.44
C ALA A 81 -8.81 -28.93 -1.77
N GLY A 82 -9.43 -29.39 -2.86
CA GLY A 82 -9.12 -28.92 -4.22
C GLY A 82 -7.67 -29.25 -4.63
N CYS A 83 -7.14 -28.65 -5.70
CA CYS A 83 -5.68 -28.58 -5.85
C CYS A 83 -5.20 -27.35 -5.07
N LYS A 84 -4.33 -27.55 -4.09
CA LYS A 84 -3.59 -26.46 -3.46
C LYS A 84 -2.16 -26.92 -3.41
N HIS A 85 -1.24 -26.20 -4.04
CA HIS A 85 0.19 -26.49 -3.94
C HIS A 85 0.80 -25.63 -2.83
N PRO A 86 1.12 -26.16 -1.63
CA PRO A 86 1.49 -25.33 -0.48
C PRO A 86 2.84 -24.62 -0.66
N ASN A 87 3.78 -25.26 -1.35
CA ASN A 87 5.18 -24.81 -1.37
C ASN A 87 5.42 -23.52 -2.18
N GLN A 88 4.73 -23.31 -3.31
CA GLN A 88 4.90 -22.11 -4.14
C GLN A 88 4.26 -20.88 -3.48
N ASN A 89 3.07 -21.07 -2.93
CA ASN A 89 2.35 -20.02 -2.21
C ASN A 89 3.10 -19.55 -0.96
N MET A 90 3.77 -20.46 -0.25
CA MET A 90 4.58 -20.08 0.92
C MET A 90 5.79 -19.24 0.53
N GLN A 91 6.43 -19.52 -0.63
CA GLN A 91 7.49 -18.65 -1.17
C GLN A 91 6.96 -17.27 -1.56
N ASN A 92 5.77 -17.19 -2.15
CA ASN A 92 5.16 -15.90 -2.51
C ASN A 92 4.82 -15.07 -1.26
N ILE A 93 4.27 -15.69 -0.21
CA ILE A 93 4.03 -15.02 1.08
C ILE A 93 5.34 -14.49 1.70
N ILE A 94 6.44 -15.25 1.61
CA ILE A 94 7.76 -14.78 2.07
C ILE A 94 8.22 -13.56 1.27
N LYS A 95 8.05 -13.56 -0.06
CA LYS A 95 8.40 -12.42 -0.91
C LYS A 95 7.59 -11.17 -0.56
N PHE A 96 6.30 -11.30 -0.28
CA PHE A 96 5.48 -10.19 0.19
C PHE A 96 5.97 -9.59 1.49
N LYS A 97 6.38 -10.42 2.46
CA LYS A 97 6.93 -9.94 3.73
C LYS A 97 8.22 -9.15 3.53
N VAL A 98 9.13 -9.65 2.70
CA VAL A 98 10.38 -8.93 2.36
C VAL A 98 10.08 -7.57 1.72
N LEU A 99 9.11 -7.52 0.80
CA LEU A 99 8.70 -6.28 0.16
C LEU A 99 8.08 -5.30 1.17
N LEU A 100 7.25 -5.80 2.09
CA LEU A 100 6.64 -4.97 3.13
C LEU A 100 7.69 -4.36 4.06
N ASP A 101 8.68 -5.15 4.49
CA ASP A 101 9.80 -4.66 5.29
C ASP A 101 10.58 -3.54 4.56
N GLU A 102 10.71 -3.64 3.23
CA GLU A 102 11.39 -2.62 2.42
C GLU A 102 10.56 -1.35 2.25
N LEU A 103 9.25 -1.49 2.02
CA LEU A 103 8.32 -0.36 2.01
C LEU A 103 8.28 0.37 3.36
N GLU A 104 8.30 -0.38 4.46
CA GLU A 104 8.35 0.18 5.81
C GLU A 104 9.61 1.01 6.02
N ARG A 105 10.78 0.47 5.64
CA ARG A 105 12.05 1.22 5.72
C ARG A 105 12.02 2.50 4.89
N LEU A 106 11.49 2.44 3.66
CA LEU A 106 11.38 3.64 2.82
C LEU A 106 10.43 4.68 3.43
N LYS A 107 9.32 4.24 4.03
CA LYS A 107 8.40 5.09 4.77
C LYS A 107 9.12 5.76 5.95
N GLU A 108 9.80 5.00 6.79
CA GLU A 108 10.54 5.51 7.95
C GLU A 108 11.64 6.50 7.56
N ASP A 109 12.36 6.19 6.49
CA ASP A 109 13.38 7.07 5.96
C ASP A 109 12.81 8.39 5.43
N ALA A 110 11.65 8.36 4.76
CA ALA A 110 10.95 9.55 4.31
C ALA A 110 10.49 10.42 5.49
N ILE A 111 10.06 9.81 6.60
CA ILE A 111 9.77 10.50 7.86
C ILE A 111 11.02 11.19 8.41
N GLY A 112 12.15 10.47 8.42
CA GLY A 112 13.43 11.01 8.88
C GLY A 112 13.78 12.31 8.16
N LEU A 113 13.68 12.32 6.84
CA LEU A 113 13.91 13.52 6.01
C LEU A 113 12.88 14.62 6.27
N ALA A 114 11.59 14.28 6.38
CA ALA A 114 10.55 15.25 6.67
C ALA A 114 10.74 15.91 8.05
N ARG A 115 11.24 15.17 9.05
CA ARG A 115 11.54 15.67 10.40
C ARG A 115 12.84 16.49 10.46
N MET A 116 13.87 16.12 9.72
CA MET A 116 15.15 16.86 9.68
C MET A 116 14.98 18.31 9.19
N THR A 117 13.97 18.57 8.36
CA THR A 117 13.64 19.91 7.86
C THR A 117 12.85 20.75 8.89
N ASN A 118 12.39 20.17 10.01
CA ASN A 118 11.31 20.70 10.84
C ASN A 118 11.58 20.66 12.36
N GLN A 119 12.49 21.52 12.85
CA GLN A 119 12.42 21.93 14.26
C GLN A 119 11.15 22.75 14.60
N SER A 120 10.23 22.95 13.65
CA SER A 120 9.02 23.80 13.80
C SER A 120 7.69 23.19 13.31
N ALA A 121 7.63 21.97 12.75
CA ALA A 121 6.35 21.33 12.35
C ALA A 121 6.02 20.03 13.09
N SER A 122 6.35 19.94 14.38
CA SER A 122 5.89 18.82 15.23
C SER A 122 4.36 18.70 15.26
N LEU A 123 3.62 19.79 15.00
CA LEU A 123 2.16 19.85 15.08
C LEU A 123 1.40 19.15 13.94
N PHE A 124 2.00 18.97 12.76
CA PHE A 124 1.30 18.35 11.62
C PHE A 124 1.46 16.83 11.58
N LEU A 125 2.65 16.31 11.92
CA LEU A 125 2.93 14.87 11.93
C LEU A 125 2.18 14.11 13.04
N ASP A 126 1.94 14.76 14.18
CA ASP A 126 1.16 14.17 15.28
C ASP A 126 -0.30 13.92 14.89
N LYS A 127 -0.89 14.78 14.03
CA LYS A 127 -2.28 14.64 13.58
C LYS A 127 -2.51 13.42 12.67
N TYR A 128 -1.47 12.96 11.98
CA TYR A 128 -1.51 11.80 11.08
C TYR A 128 -0.70 10.60 11.61
N SER A 129 -0.26 10.67 12.87
CA SER A 129 0.34 9.53 13.56
C SER A 129 -0.73 8.47 13.81
N CYS A 130 -0.41 7.23 13.42
CA CYS A 130 -1.35 6.11 13.35
C CYS A 130 -1.94 5.68 14.73
N GLU A 131 -1.42 6.21 15.84
CA GLU A 131 -1.83 5.79 17.20
C GLU A 131 -3.24 6.26 17.61
N SER A 132 -3.85 7.24 16.91
CA SER A 132 -5.17 7.79 17.28
C SER A 132 -6.36 7.31 16.43
N MET A 133 -6.15 6.51 15.38
CA MET A 133 -7.24 6.14 14.45
C MET A 133 -7.98 4.84 14.79
N GLY A 134 -7.73 4.25 15.96
CA GLY A 134 -8.42 3.03 16.42
C GLY A 134 -9.91 3.21 16.76
N ASP A 135 -10.38 4.45 16.93
CA ASP A 135 -11.70 4.73 17.54
C ASP A 135 -12.64 5.63 16.69
N GLN A 136 -12.30 5.93 15.43
CA GLN A 136 -13.12 6.78 14.54
C GLN A 136 -13.49 6.13 13.20
N VAL A 137 -13.71 4.81 13.18
CA VAL A 137 -14.19 4.09 11.98
C VAL A 137 -15.68 4.37 11.66
N THR A 138 -16.33 5.32 12.32
CA THR A 138 -17.75 5.67 12.07
C THR A 138 -17.97 7.17 11.87
N SER A 139 -17.36 7.78 10.86
CA SER A 139 -17.88 8.99 10.19
C SER A 139 -17.03 9.39 8.97
N PHE A 140 -17.05 8.61 7.90
CA PHE A 140 -16.60 9.07 6.57
C PHE A 140 -17.78 9.67 5.78
N GLU A 141 -18.49 10.63 6.38
CA GLU A 141 -19.50 11.46 5.70
C GLU A 141 -19.17 12.96 5.71
N GLU A 142 -17.98 13.36 6.16
CA GLU A 142 -17.49 14.69 5.82
C GLU A 142 -16.72 14.58 4.51
N GLU A 143 -17.36 15.02 3.43
CA GLU A 143 -16.68 15.52 2.24
C GLU A 143 -15.44 16.27 2.72
N ILE A 144 -14.25 15.75 2.41
CA ILE A 144 -13.04 16.55 2.44
C ILE A 144 -13.28 17.61 1.39
N GLU A 145 -13.81 18.75 1.84
CA GLU A 145 -14.00 19.95 1.04
C GLU A 145 -12.72 20.12 0.25
N PRO A 146 -12.77 20.18 -1.09
CA PRO A 146 -11.58 20.31 -1.89
C PRO A 146 -10.99 21.66 -1.51
N VAL A 147 -9.99 21.65 -0.62
CA VAL A 147 -9.24 22.85 -0.24
C VAL A 147 -8.87 23.48 -1.57
N HIS A 148 -9.51 24.60 -1.88
CA HIS A 148 -9.37 25.28 -3.15
C HIS A 148 -7.86 25.44 -3.37
N LEU A 149 -7.31 24.58 -4.23
CA LEU A 149 -5.90 24.53 -4.60
C LEU A 149 -5.63 25.76 -5.46
N GLN A 150 -5.70 26.93 -4.84
CA GLN A 150 -5.20 28.15 -5.41
C GLN A 150 -3.69 27.94 -5.55
N GLU A 151 -3.16 28.19 -6.75
CA GLU A 151 -1.75 28.14 -7.15
C GLU A 151 -0.87 29.12 -6.36
N LYS A 152 -0.98 29.09 -5.03
CA LYS A 152 -0.10 29.76 -4.09
C LYS A 152 0.98 28.74 -3.77
N SER A 153 2.23 29.11 -3.99
CA SER A 153 3.42 28.27 -3.80
C SER A 153 3.36 27.52 -2.46
N MET A 154 2.88 26.28 -2.49
CA MET A 154 2.83 25.42 -1.33
C MET A 154 4.28 25.09 -0.97
N SER A 155 4.66 25.29 0.30
CA SER A 155 6.04 25.04 0.70
C SER A 155 6.38 23.55 0.53
N TYR A 156 7.64 23.24 0.21
CA TYR A 156 8.13 21.86 0.13
C TYR A 156 7.77 21.05 1.37
N VAL A 157 7.85 21.69 2.54
CA VAL A 157 7.49 21.10 3.83
C VAL A 157 6.03 20.64 3.86
N THR A 158 5.11 21.49 3.40
CA THR A 158 3.69 21.15 3.37
C THR A 158 3.44 20.01 2.38
N MET A 159 4.07 20.02 1.20
CA MET A 159 3.92 18.92 0.23
C MET A 159 4.41 17.60 0.81
N MET A 160 5.60 17.58 1.41
CA MET A 160 6.17 16.38 2.02
C MET A 160 5.26 15.82 3.11
N ALA A 161 4.68 16.68 3.96
CA ALA A 161 3.77 16.26 5.02
C ALA A 161 2.49 15.61 4.48
N ILE A 162 1.88 16.20 3.44
CA ILE A 162 0.68 15.62 2.81
C ILE A 162 1.02 14.29 2.13
N ILE A 163 2.10 14.25 1.34
CA ILE A 163 2.55 13.02 0.67
C ILE A 163 2.83 11.91 1.67
N TYR A 164 3.51 12.23 2.76
CA TYR A 164 3.75 11.27 3.81
C TYR A 164 2.45 10.72 4.42
N GLY A 165 1.48 11.59 4.73
CA GLY A 165 0.18 11.16 5.26
C GLY A 165 -0.55 10.20 4.32
N MET A 166 -0.57 10.50 3.02
CA MET A 166 -1.15 9.64 2.00
C MET A 166 -0.44 8.27 1.94
N LEU A 167 0.90 8.28 1.91
CA LEU A 167 1.71 7.05 1.85
C LEU A 167 1.57 6.18 3.09
N ASN A 168 1.40 6.79 4.27
CA ASN A 168 1.23 6.03 5.51
C ASN A 168 -0.09 5.23 5.49
N LEU A 169 -1.16 5.83 4.95
CA LEU A 169 -2.44 5.13 4.76
C LEU A 169 -2.35 4.05 3.68
N ASP A 170 -1.68 4.35 2.56
CA ASP A 170 -1.47 3.39 1.47
C ASP A 170 -0.64 2.18 1.93
N TYR A 171 0.44 2.41 2.69
CA TYR A 171 1.23 1.37 3.33
C TYR A 171 0.40 0.50 4.28
N ALA A 172 -0.39 1.13 5.17
CA ALA A 172 -1.23 0.39 6.12
C ALA A 172 -2.26 -0.50 5.40
N MET A 173 -2.81 -0.03 4.28
CA MET A 173 -3.68 -0.86 3.43
C MET A 173 -2.91 -2.05 2.83
N GLN A 174 -1.72 -1.82 2.27
CA GLN A 174 -0.88 -2.87 1.68
C GLN A 174 -0.45 -3.92 2.71
N GLU A 175 -0.10 -3.49 3.91
CA GLU A 175 0.19 -4.35 5.05
C GLU A 175 -1.01 -5.24 5.39
N ASN A 176 -2.20 -4.65 5.56
CA ASN A 176 -3.41 -5.38 5.87
C ASN A 176 -3.77 -6.40 4.78
N ILE A 177 -3.59 -6.05 3.51
CA ILE A 177 -3.74 -6.98 2.39
C ILE A 177 -2.78 -8.17 2.57
N ILE A 178 -1.49 -7.92 2.76
CA ILE A 178 -0.48 -8.99 2.91
C ILE A 178 -0.78 -9.88 4.12
N GLN A 179 -1.18 -9.31 5.25
CA GLN A 179 -1.51 -10.05 6.47
C GLN A 179 -2.77 -10.93 6.31
N SER A 180 -3.72 -10.50 5.48
CA SER A 180 -4.96 -11.24 5.21
C SER A 180 -4.82 -12.35 4.16
N ILE A 181 -3.76 -12.32 3.34
CA ILE A 181 -3.52 -13.30 2.29
C ILE A 181 -3.05 -14.64 2.87
N ASN A 182 -3.75 -15.71 2.49
CA ASN A 182 -3.41 -17.08 2.81
C ASN A 182 -3.95 -18.06 1.76
N LEU A 183 -3.68 -19.36 1.92
CA LEU A 183 -4.11 -20.43 1.01
C LEU A 183 -5.63 -20.65 0.95
N SER A 184 -6.38 -20.05 1.88
CA SER A 184 -7.84 -20.11 1.95
C SER A 184 -8.52 -18.81 1.52
N THR A 185 -7.77 -17.76 1.20
CA THR A 185 -8.35 -16.52 0.67
C THR A 185 -9.14 -16.83 -0.59
N SER A 186 -10.38 -16.36 -0.65
CA SER A 186 -11.30 -16.62 -1.76
C SER A 186 -10.95 -15.79 -2.99
N SER A 187 -11.39 -16.21 -4.19
CA SER A 187 -11.20 -15.44 -5.44
C SER A 187 -11.71 -14.01 -5.31
N PRO A 188 -12.96 -13.79 -4.85
CA PRO A 188 -13.49 -12.42 -4.79
C PRO A 188 -12.70 -11.53 -3.85
N GLN A 189 -12.16 -12.09 -2.76
CA GLN A 189 -11.27 -11.36 -1.85
C GLN A 189 -9.93 -11.03 -2.51
N LEU A 190 -9.29 -11.99 -3.19
CA LEU A 190 -8.03 -11.74 -3.91
C LEU A 190 -8.20 -10.70 -5.02
N GLU A 191 -9.31 -10.75 -5.76
CA GLU A 191 -9.67 -9.76 -6.76
C GLU A 191 -9.86 -8.37 -6.14
N SER A 192 -10.55 -8.29 -4.99
CA SER A 192 -10.71 -7.04 -4.24
C SER A 192 -9.36 -6.50 -3.75
N TYR A 193 -8.46 -7.36 -3.28
CA TYR A 193 -7.11 -6.97 -2.89
C TYR A 193 -6.29 -6.46 -4.07
N CYS A 194 -6.34 -7.14 -5.22
CA CYS A 194 -5.69 -6.67 -6.45
C CYS A 194 -6.19 -5.29 -6.84
N LEU A 195 -7.52 -5.08 -6.80
CA LEU A 195 -8.14 -3.81 -7.15
C LEU A 195 -7.73 -2.69 -6.19
N MET A 196 -7.77 -2.92 -4.87
CA MET A 196 -7.34 -1.92 -3.89
C MET A 196 -5.86 -1.55 -4.04
N TRP A 197 -5.00 -2.55 -4.30
CA TRP A 197 -3.57 -2.33 -4.54
C TRP A 197 -3.32 -1.52 -5.82
N ASP A 198 -4.11 -1.75 -6.87
CA ASP A 198 -4.00 -1.04 -8.15
C ASP A 198 -4.53 0.39 -8.08
N LEU A 199 -5.69 0.59 -7.44
CA LEU A 199 -6.35 1.89 -7.37
C LEU A 199 -5.70 2.86 -6.38
N ARG A 200 -4.96 2.36 -5.38
CA ARG A 200 -4.28 3.16 -4.35
C ARG A 200 -5.17 4.29 -3.80
N PRO A 201 -6.33 3.96 -3.19
CA PRO A 201 -7.39 4.94 -2.88
C PRO A 201 -6.97 6.07 -1.94
N TYR A 202 -5.86 5.92 -1.21
CA TYR A 202 -5.34 6.93 -0.29
C TYR A 202 -4.37 7.91 -0.95
N ILE A 203 -3.99 7.67 -2.21
CA ILE A 203 -3.07 8.54 -2.96
C ILE A 203 -3.86 9.53 -3.80
N ASN A 204 -3.58 10.82 -3.59
CA ASN A 204 -4.12 11.89 -4.42
C ASN A 204 -3.15 12.22 -5.57
N ASP A 205 -3.49 11.79 -6.77
CA ASP A 205 -2.68 12.02 -7.99
C ASP A 205 -2.39 13.49 -8.27
N ASN A 206 -3.28 14.41 -7.88
CA ASN A 206 -3.05 15.84 -8.10
C ASN A 206 -1.93 16.38 -7.20
N VAL A 207 -1.86 15.91 -5.95
CA VAL A 207 -0.78 16.26 -5.02
C VAL A 207 0.55 15.67 -5.51
N MET A 208 0.55 14.41 -5.93
CA MET A 208 1.72 13.75 -6.51
C MET A 208 2.21 14.48 -7.76
N ARG A 209 1.31 14.75 -8.72
CA ARG A 209 1.63 15.50 -9.94
C ARG A 209 2.15 16.90 -9.64
N LEU A 210 1.60 17.58 -8.65
CA LEU A 210 2.08 18.90 -8.22
C LEU A 210 3.51 18.80 -7.70
N ALA A 211 3.81 17.83 -6.83
CA ALA A 211 5.15 17.65 -6.28
C ALA A 211 6.19 17.29 -7.35
N TRP A 212 5.84 16.43 -8.31
CA TRP A 212 6.72 16.07 -9.41
C TRP A 212 7.07 17.23 -10.34
N LYS A 213 6.25 18.29 -10.43
CA LYS A 213 6.59 19.50 -11.21
C LYS A 213 7.81 20.26 -10.67
N TYR A 214 8.18 20.05 -9.41
CA TYR A 214 9.36 20.68 -8.79
C TYR A 214 10.64 19.85 -8.97
N ILE A 215 10.53 18.66 -9.57
CA ILE A 215 11.65 17.78 -9.89
C ILE A 215 11.99 17.98 -11.39
N PRO A 216 13.24 18.32 -11.74
CA PRO A 216 13.67 18.56 -13.12
C PRO A 216 13.62 17.31 -14.02
#